data_AF-A0A0W1RD50-F1
#
_entry.id   AF-A0A0W1RD50-F1
#
_cell.length_a   1.000
_cell.length_b   1.000
_cell.length_c   1.000
_cell.angle_alpha   90.00
_cell.angle_beta   90.00
_cell.angle_gamma   90.00
#
_symmetry.space_group_name_H-M   'P 1'
#
loop_
_entity.id
_entity.type
_entity.pdbx_description
1 polymer ?
#
loop_
_entity_poly.entity_id
_entity_poly.type
_entity_poly.pdbx_seq_one_letter_code
_entity_poly.pdbx_strand_id
1 'polypeptide(L)'
;MSSSNPDWDLEQLKRDIHGERVGRNNTFCCDFCEVQISLEEPVMYDIVSVYDLANIEALSNPPKGWILDAARCENCEVDAVEPKTDGWKEAVVLFSIAESNGILSADASELTLIDYSPGDEGHHPPSIPLSALTTPGGVSMARWGYLKTLLATTAVEHEQFDVYRDMLTDMEKESTD
;
A
#
# COMPACT_ATOMS: atom_id res chain seq x y z
N MET A 1 -29.79 -20.24 -10.69
CA MET A 1 -29.69 -19.12 -9.73
C MET A 1 -28.23 -18.70 -9.76
N SER A 2 -27.96 -17.56 -10.39
CA SER A 2 -26.60 -17.05 -10.59
C SER A 2 -26.11 -16.49 -9.26
N SER A 3 -25.05 -17.06 -8.69
CA SER A 3 -24.34 -16.51 -7.55
C SER A 3 -23.54 -15.31 -8.02
N SER A 4 -24.16 -14.13 -8.02
CA SER A 4 -23.47 -12.85 -8.13
C SER A 4 -22.65 -12.65 -6.85
N ASN A 5 -21.33 -12.84 -6.94
CA ASN A 5 -20.40 -12.42 -5.89
C ASN A 5 -20.53 -10.90 -5.73
N PRO A 6 -20.86 -10.37 -4.54
CA PRO A 6 -20.75 -8.94 -4.27
C PRO A 6 -19.27 -8.59 -4.00
N ASP A 7 -18.91 -7.32 -4.20
CA ASP A 7 -17.71 -6.64 -3.65
C ASP A 7 -16.37 -6.57 -4.39
N TRP A 8 -16.23 -7.03 -5.63
CA TRP A 8 -15.02 -6.74 -6.43
C TRP A 8 -15.36 -6.29 -7.85
N ASP A 9 -15.23 -4.99 -8.12
CA ASP A 9 -15.33 -4.43 -9.48
C ASP A 9 -13.92 -4.23 -10.06
N LEU A 10 -13.39 -5.30 -10.65
CA LEU A 10 -12.09 -5.29 -11.34
C LEU A 10 -12.02 -4.19 -12.40
N GLU A 11 -13.14 -3.88 -13.07
CA GLU A 11 -13.19 -2.87 -14.11
C GLU A 11 -13.09 -1.46 -13.50
N GLN A 12 -13.69 -1.22 -12.34
CA GLN A 12 -13.50 0.03 -11.61
C GLN A 12 -12.06 0.22 -11.17
N LEU A 13 -11.45 -0.81 -10.59
CA LEU A 13 -10.04 -0.76 -10.18
C LEU A 13 -9.12 -0.45 -11.37
N LYS A 14 -9.28 -1.18 -12.48
CA LYS A 14 -8.49 -0.92 -13.70
C LYS A 14 -8.65 0.52 -14.17
N ARG A 15 -9.88 1.06 -14.17
CA ARG A 15 -10.13 2.45 -14.54
C ARG A 15 -9.48 3.45 -13.59
N ASP A 16 -9.49 3.17 -12.29
CA ASP A 16 -8.96 4.07 -11.27
C ASP A 16 -7.44 4.20 -11.36
N ILE A 17 -6.73 3.06 -11.49
CA ILE A 17 -5.26 3.08 -11.41
C ILE A 17 -4.56 3.20 -12.79
N HIS A 18 -5.26 2.94 -13.91
CA HIS A 18 -4.64 2.99 -15.23
C HIS A 18 -4.20 4.42 -15.58
N GLY A 19 -2.93 4.57 -15.95
CA GLY A 19 -2.31 5.86 -16.24
C GLY A 19 -1.84 6.64 -15.01
N GLU A 20 -2.06 6.12 -13.79
CA GLU A 20 -1.50 6.73 -12.59
C GLU A 20 0.03 6.77 -12.66
N ARG A 21 0.62 7.90 -12.28
CA ARG A 21 2.06 8.10 -12.32
C ARG A 21 2.73 7.28 -11.21
N VAL A 22 3.79 6.56 -11.56
CA VAL A 22 4.58 5.78 -10.60
C VAL A 22 6.02 6.27 -10.52
N GLY A 23 6.73 5.83 -9.49
CA GLY A 23 8.14 6.14 -9.26
C GLY A 23 8.40 7.58 -8.80
N ARG A 24 9.64 7.82 -8.36
CA ARG A 24 10.10 9.11 -7.87
C ARG A 24 11.25 9.58 -8.75
N ASN A 25 11.20 10.81 -9.25
CA ASN A 25 12.30 11.41 -10.04
C ASN A 25 12.80 10.54 -11.21
N ASN A 26 11.90 9.85 -11.91
CA ASN A 26 12.19 8.93 -13.02
C ASN A 26 12.99 7.67 -12.62
N THR A 27 13.10 7.41 -11.32
CA THR A 27 13.57 6.14 -10.77
C THR A 27 12.40 5.38 -10.18
N PHE A 28 12.35 4.08 -10.44
CA PHE A 28 11.31 3.19 -9.93
C PHE A 28 11.97 2.12 -9.07
N CYS A 29 11.70 2.20 -7.77
CA CYS A 29 12.31 1.37 -6.75
C CYS A 29 11.23 0.71 -5.91
N CYS A 30 11.59 -0.42 -5.31
CA CYS A 30 10.79 -1.09 -4.30
C CYS A 30 10.61 -0.19 -3.08
N ASP A 31 9.37 0.00 -2.62
CA ASP A 31 9.09 0.80 -1.42
C ASP A 31 9.55 0.10 -0.12
N PHE A 32 9.97 -1.18 -0.19
CA PHE A 32 10.35 -1.98 0.97
C PHE A 32 11.86 -2.18 1.14
N CYS A 33 12.62 -2.25 0.05
CA CYS A 33 14.06 -2.52 0.08
C CYS A 33 14.88 -1.55 -0.78
N GLU A 34 14.23 -0.55 -1.40
CA GLU A 34 14.83 0.51 -2.22
C GLU A 34 15.59 0.03 -3.48
N VAL A 35 15.60 -1.28 -3.74
CA VAL A 35 16.18 -1.84 -4.97
C VAL A 35 15.38 -1.39 -6.18
N GLN A 36 16.08 -1.03 -7.25
CA GLN A 36 15.47 -0.65 -8.52
C GLN A 36 14.67 -1.81 -9.11
N ILE A 37 13.43 -1.52 -9.51
CA ILE A 37 12.53 -2.51 -10.13
C ILE A 37 12.74 -2.50 -11.64
N SER A 38 12.85 -3.69 -12.23
CA SER A 38 12.85 -3.86 -13.69
C SER A 38 11.46 -3.55 -14.25
N LEU A 39 11.41 -2.81 -15.36
CA LEU A 39 10.16 -2.49 -16.06
C LEU A 39 9.83 -3.51 -17.17
N GLU A 40 10.69 -4.52 -17.37
CA GLU A 40 10.51 -5.53 -18.43
C GLU A 40 9.43 -6.56 -18.09
N GLU A 41 9.12 -6.73 -16.80
CA GLU A 41 8.14 -7.68 -16.29
C GLU A 41 7.02 -6.94 -15.54
N PRO A 42 5.82 -7.55 -15.43
CA PRO A 42 4.76 -7.01 -14.59
C PRO A 42 5.24 -6.79 -13.17
N VAL A 43 4.87 -5.64 -12.60
CA VAL A 43 5.29 -5.22 -11.28
C VAL A 43 4.18 -5.46 -10.28
N MET A 44 4.56 -5.97 -9.11
CA MET A 44 3.64 -6.16 -8.00
C MET A 44 3.41 -4.85 -7.25
N TYR A 45 2.14 -4.55 -6.98
CA TYR A 45 1.71 -3.36 -6.27
C TYR A 45 0.68 -3.71 -5.20
N ASP A 46 0.84 -3.12 -4.03
CA ASP A 46 -0.21 -3.00 -3.03
C ASP A 46 -1.13 -1.84 -3.42
N ILE A 47 -2.44 -2.06 -3.41
CA ILE A 47 -3.44 -1.03 -3.72
C ILE A 47 -4.52 -0.99 -2.64
N VAL A 48 -5.13 0.19 -2.44
CA VAL A 48 -6.14 0.41 -1.40
C VAL A 48 -7.31 1.24 -1.92
N SER A 49 -8.52 0.96 -1.44
CA SER A 49 -9.71 1.80 -1.67
C SER A 49 -9.81 2.91 -0.64
N VAL A 50 -9.79 4.15 -1.09
CA VAL A 50 -9.84 5.35 -0.24
C VAL A 50 -11.20 5.58 0.41
N TYR A 51 -12.29 5.08 -0.19
CA TYR A 51 -13.65 5.26 0.34
C TYR A 51 -13.86 4.65 1.73
N ASP A 52 -13.03 3.70 2.14
CA ASP A 52 -13.13 2.98 3.41
C ASP A 52 -12.11 3.50 4.46
N LEU A 53 -11.41 4.60 4.17
CA LEU A 53 -10.36 5.19 5.04
C LEU A 53 -10.84 6.45 5.77
N ALA A 54 -11.87 6.34 6.62
CA ALA A 54 -12.44 7.49 7.36
C ALA A 54 -11.39 8.30 8.16
N ASN A 55 -10.31 7.65 8.61
CA ASN A 55 -9.21 8.32 9.32
C ASN A 55 -8.31 9.16 8.41
N ILE A 56 -8.24 8.84 7.11
CA ILE A 56 -7.46 9.59 6.11
C ILE A 56 -8.28 10.74 5.53
N GLU A 57 -9.61 10.57 5.38
CA GLU A 57 -10.52 11.68 5.03
C GLU A 57 -10.46 12.84 6.05
N ALA A 58 -10.13 12.54 7.31
CA ALA A 58 -9.93 13.55 8.35
C ALA A 58 -8.62 14.33 8.21
N LEU A 59 -7.62 13.79 7.49
CA LEU A 59 -6.26 14.34 7.38
C LEU A 59 -5.96 14.93 6.00
N SER A 60 -6.63 14.44 4.96
CA SER A 60 -6.51 14.91 3.58
C SER A 60 -7.85 14.75 2.86
N ASN A 61 -7.98 15.31 1.64
CA ASN A 61 -9.14 15.07 0.77
C ASN A 61 -8.72 14.11 -0.36
N PRO A 62 -8.47 12.83 -0.05
CA PRO A 62 -7.90 11.89 -1.01
C PRO A 62 -8.90 11.60 -2.15
N PRO A 63 -8.41 11.25 -3.35
CA PRO A 63 -9.27 10.88 -4.46
C PRO A 63 -10.07 9.64 -4.09
N LYS A 64 -11.36 9.72 -4.39
CA LYS A 64 -12.33 8.68 -4.19
C LYS A 64 -12.12 7.56 -5.22
N GLY A 65 -11.60 6.39 -4.80
CA GLY A 65 -11.32 5.27 -5.70
C GLY A 65 -10.30 4.30 -5.13
N TRP A 66 -9.87 3.36 -5.99
CA TRP A 66 -8.64 2.63 -5.78
C TRP A 66 -7.43 3.53 -6.05
N ILE A 67 -6.39 3.41 -5.24
CA ILE A 67 -5.11 4.11 -5.44
C ILE A 67 -3.94 3.14 -5.32
N LEU A 68 -2.85 3.47 -6.00
CA LEU A 68 -1.56 2.82 -5.82
C LEU A 68 -0.96 3.16 -4.44
N ASP A 69 -0.53 2.15 -3.69
CA ASP A 69 0.05 2.34 -2.35
C ASP A 69 1.56 2.07 -2.33
N ALA A 70 2.00 0.83 -2.63
CA ALA A 70 3.41 0.45 -2.54
C ALA A 70 3.85 -0.52 -3.65
N ALA A 71 5.00 -0.23 -4.29
CA ALA A 71 5.62 -1.08 -5.30
C ALA A 71 6.54 -2.14 -4.68
N ARG A 72 6.52 -3.37 -5.21
CA ARG A 72 7.35 -4.50 -4.78
C ARG A 72 8.26 -4.97 -5.91
N CYS A 73 9.53 -5.22 -5.57
CA CYS A 73 10.45 -5.98 -6.43
C CYS A 73 10.27 -7.49 -6.22
N GLU A 74 10.88 -8.30 -7.09
CA GLU A 74 10.92 -9.77 -7.01
C GLU A 74 11.29 -10.31 -5.61
N ASN A 75 12.15 -9.60 -4.86
CA ASN A 75 12.62 -10.03 -3.54
C ASN A 75 11.63 -9.67 -2.41
N CYS A 76 10.60 -8.88 -2.71
CA CYS A 76 9.60 -8.40 -1.75
C CYS A 76 8.18 -8.78 -2.15
N GLU A 77 8.03 -9.72 -3.10
CA GLU A 77 6.74 -10.25 -3.51
C GLU A 77 6.04 -10.98 -2.35
N VAL A 78 4.71 -10.90 -2.37
CA VAL A 78 3.83 -11.58 -1.44
C VAL A 78 2.73 -12.28 -2.23
N ASP A 79 2.23 -13.39 -1.68
CA ASP A 79 1.13 -14.17 -2.26
C ASP A 79 -0.23 -13.85 -1.63
N ALA A 80 -0.25 -13.05 -0.56
CA ALA A 80 -1.45 -12.73 0.19
C ALA A 80 -1.39 -11.35 0.86
N VAL A 81 -2.57 -10.76 1.05
CA VAL A 81 -2.82 -9.56 1.86
C VAL A 81 -2.85 -10.00 3.33
N GLU A 82 -1.69 -10.14 3.96
CA GLU A 82 -1.57 -10.59 5.35
C GLU A 82 -0.92 -9.53 6.27
N PRO A 83 -1.46 -9.29 7.50
CA PRO A 83 -2.77 -9.77 7.95
C PRO A 83 -3.89 -9.25 7.05
N LYS A 84 -4.97 -10.02 6.90
CA LYS A 84 -6.18 -9.54 6.24
C LYS A 84 -6.62 -8.23 6.88
N THR A 85 -7.01 -7.27 6.05
CA THR A 85 -7.59 -6.01 6.48
C THR A 85 -9.10 -6.16 6.59
N ASP A 86 -9.56 -6.82 7.66
CA ASP A 86 -10.96 -6.79 8.11
C ASP A 86 -11.32 -5.32 8.42
N GLY A 87 -11.86 -4.61 7.43
CA GLY A 87 -12.27 -3.21 7.53
C GLY A 87 -11.90 -2.35 6.33
N TRP A 88 -10.88 -2.71 5.55
CA TRP A 88 -10.40 -1.92 4.40
C TRP A 88 -10.22 -2.79 3.16
N LYS A 89 -10.73 -2.29 2.03
CA LYS A 89 -10.50 -2.93 0.72
C LYS A 89 -9.06 -2.70 0.30
N GLU A 90 -8.29 -3.78 0.30
CA GLU A 90 -6.90 -3.81 -0.16
C GLU A 90 -6.72 -4.98 -1.12
N ALA A 91 -5.82 -4.81 -2.08
CA ALA A 91 -5.44 -5.88 -2.99
C ALA A 91 -3.96 -5.84 -3.32
N VAL A 92 -3.43 -7.01 -3.67
CA VAL A 92 -2.11 -7.15 -4.30
C VAL A 92 -2.35 -7.48 -5.76
N VAL A 93 -1.75 -6.71 -6.65
CA VAL A 93 -1.96 -6.83 -8.10
C VAL A 93 -0.63 -6.85 -8.85
N LEU A 94 -0.61 -7.48 -10.02
CA LEU A 94 0.45 -7.38 -11.02
C LEU A 94 -0.05 -6.59 -12.22
N PHE A 95 0.73 -5.60 -12.66
CA PHE A 95 0.47 -4.88 -13.91
C PHE A 95 1.76 -4.35 -14.52
N SER A 96 1.74 -4.04 -15.82
CA SER A 96 2.91 -3.49 -16.53
C SER A 96 3.10 -2.01 -16.24
N ILE A 97 4.33 -1.51 -16.29
CA ILE A 97 4.62 -0.08 -16.23
C ILE A 97 4.91 0.43 -17.65
N ALA A 98 4.16 1.45 -18.08
CA ALA A 98 4.41 2.15 -19.32
C ALA A 98 5.33 3.36 -19.08
N GLU A 99 6.25 3.60 -20.02
CA GLU A 99 7.06 4.82 -20.06
C GLU A 99 6.69 5.67 -21.28
N SER A 100 6.40 6.95 -21.05
CA SER A 100 6.20 7.92 -22.13
C SER A 100 6.83 9.26 -21.75
N ASN A 101 7.76 9.74 -22.59
CA ASN A 101 8.52 10.99 -22.37
C ASN A 101 9.20 11.05 -20.98
N GLY A 102 9.74 9.93 -20.49
CA GLY A 102 10.39 9.84 -19.18
C GLY A 102 9.43 9.85 -17.99
N ILE A 103 8.12 9.76 -18.24
CA ILE A 103 7.10 9.59 -17.20
C ILE A 103 6.71 8.12 -17.16
N LEU A 104 6.85 7.52 -15.99
CA LEU A 104 6.38 6.16 -15.71
C LEU A 104 4.94 6.21 -15.23
N SER A 105 4.11 5.31 -15.76
CA SER A 105 2.70 5.19 -15.39
C SER A 105 2.24 3.74 -15.37
N ALA A 106 1.26 3.43 -14.52
CA ALA A 106 0.64 2.11 -14.47
C ALA A 106 -0.14 1.79 -15.74
N ASP A 107 0.10 0.63 -16.34
CA ASP A 107 -0.71 0.05 -17.41
C ASP A 107 -1.52 -1.14 -16.86
N ALA A 108 -2.69 -0.84 -16.32
CA ALA A 108 -3.61 -1.83 -15.76
C ALA A 108 -4.46 -2.59 -16.79
N SER A 109 -4.16 -2.49 -18.10
CA SER A 109 -4.96 -3.16 -19.15
C SER A 109 -5.03 -4.68 -18.92
N GLU A 110 -3.88 -5.28 -18.64
CA GLU A 110 -3.69 -6.72 -18.38
C GLU A 110 -3.43 -7.00 -16.89
N LEU A 111 -4.09 -6.24 -16.00
CA LEU A 111 -3.94 -6.42 -14.55
C LEU A 111 -4.34 -7.82 -14.09
N THR A 112 -3.48 -8.41 -13.27
CA THR A 112 -3.72 -9.69 -12.58
C THR A 112 -3.89 -9.44 -11.09
N LEU A 113 -4.96 -9.97 -10.50
CA LEU A 113 -5.18 -9.96 -9.05
C LEU A 113 -4.45 -11.14 -8.40
N ILE A 114 -3.64 -10.87 -7.38
CA ILE A 114 -2.95 -11.89 -6.58
C ILE A 114 -3.82 -12.27 -5.38
N ASP A 115 -4.16 -11.28 -4.55
CA ASP A 115 -5.05 -11.47 -3.40
C ASP A 115 -5.85 -10.19 -3.12
N TYR A 116 -6.97 -10.36 -2.42
CA TYR A 116 -7.91 -9.30 -2.08
C TYR A 116 -8.43 -9.49 -0.65
N SER A 117 -8.26 -8.45 0.16
CA SER A 117 -8.95 -8.34 1.44
C SER A 117 -10.22 -7.52 1.26
N PRO A 118 -11.42 -8.10 1.45
CA PRO A 118 -12.66 -7.35 1.38
C PRO A 118 -12.75 -6.36 2.54
N GLY A 119 -13.32 -5.19 2.26
CA GLY A 119 -13.69 -4.22 3.28
C GLY A 119 -15.18 -4.29 3.60
N ASP A 120 -15.49 -4.26 4.88
CA ASP A 120 -16.76 -3.86 5.47
C ASP A 120 -16.76 -2.34 5.63
N GLU A 121 -17.88 -1.65 5.32
CA GLU A 121 -18.05 -0.18 5.26
C GLU A 121 -17.80 0.58 6.60
N GLY A 122 -16.93 0.08 7.49
CA GLY A 122 -16.46 0.78 8.66
C GLY A 122 -16.32 -0.14 9.87
N HIS A 123 -15.16 -0.09 10.52
CA HIS A 123 -15.00 0.90 11.60
C HIS A 123 -13.59 0.94 12.17
N HIS A 124 -12.79 -0.12 12.05
CA HIS A 124 -11.40 -0.12 12.50
C HIS A 124 -10.58 -1.13 11.67
N PRO A 125 -9.40 -0.75 11.17
CA PRO A 125 -8.46 -1.74 10.66
C PRO A 125 -8.15 -2.80 11.70
N PRO A 126 -7.80 -4.02 11.27
CA PRO A 126 -7.42 -5.05 12.20
C PRO A 126 -6.12 -4.68 12.90
N SER A 127 -5.93 -5.29 14.07
CA SER A 127 -4.66 -5.20 14.77
C SER A 127 -3.56 -5.83 13.92
N ILE A 128 -2.60 -5.02 13.46
CA ILE A 128 -1.43 -5.52 12.73
C ILE A 128 -0.41 -6.01 13.76
N PRO A 129 0.01 -7.29 13.73
CA PRO A 129 1.02 -7.78 14.66
C PRO A 129 2.36 -7.08 14.33
N LEU A 130 3.09 -6.62 15.35
CA LEU A 130 4.39 -5.95 15.18
C LEU A 130 5.38 -6.77 14.33
N SER A 131 5.28 -8.11 14.40
CA SER A 131 6.09 -9.00 13.59
C SER A 131 5.92 -8.74 12.09
N ALA A 132 4.72 -8.39 11.62
CA ALA A 132 4.46 -8.06 10.21
C ALA A 132 5.23 -6.81 9.73
N LEU A 133 5.63 -5.93 10.64
CA LEU A 133 6.49 -4.77 10.33
C LEU A 133 7.95 -5.15 10.17
N THR A 134 8.36 -6.26 10.78
CA THR A 134 9.75 -6.74 10.80
C THR A 134 9.99 -7.90 9.83
N THR A 135 8.93 -8.45 9.23
CA THR A 135 9.03 -9.52 8.23
C THR A 135 9.55 -8.93 6.91
N PRO A 136 10.46 -9.63 6.20
CA PRO A 136 10.82 -9.28 4.83
C PRO A 136 9.57 -9.08 3.95
N GLY A 137 9.52 -7.99 3.19
CA GLY A 137 8.35 -7.61 2.39
C GLY A 137 7.41 -6.62 3.09
N GLY A 138 7.45 -6.46 4.41
CA GLY A 138 6.76 -5.38 5.14
C GLY A 138 5.25 -5.23 4.91
N VAL A 139 4.68 -4.16 5.45
CA VAL A 139 3.28 -3.74 5.21
C VAL A 139 3.25 -2.47 4.36
N SER A 140 2.20 -2.32 3.58
CA SER A 140 2.01 -1.19 2.66
C SER A 140 2.00 0.19 3.37
N MET A 141 2.19 1.27 2.61
CA MET A 141 2.29 2.62 3.16
C MET A 141 0.98 3.11 3.80
N ALA A 142 -0.19 2.69 3.29
CA ALA A 142 -1.48 2.95 3.91
C ALA A 142 -1.58 2.31 5.30
N ARG A 143 -1.10 1.06 5.44
CA ARG A 143 -1.00 0.37 6.74
C ARG A 143 -0.03 1.07 7.69
N TRP A 144 1.07 1.63 7.19
CA TRP A 144 1.99 2.46 7.98
C TRP A 144 1.37 3.80 8.42
N GLY A 145 0.68 4.49 7.52
CA GLY A 145 -0.03 5.75 7.82
C GLY A 145 -1.11 5.55 8.88
N TYR A 146 -1.78 4.39 8.84
CA TYR A 146 -2.70 3.97 9.89
C TYR A 146 -2.02 3.75 11.23
N LEU A 147 -0.93 2.96 11.26
CA LEU A 147 -0.17 2.69 12.48
C LEU A 147 0.32 3.99 13.12
N LYS A 148 0.82 4.93 12.33
CA LYS A 148 1.23 6.26 12.80
C LYS A 148 0.06 7.03 13.42
N THR A 149 -1.13 6.93 12.82
CA THR A 149 -2.34 7.60 13.32
C THR A 149 -2.88 6.92 14.59
N LEU A 150 -2.92 5.59 14.65
CA LEU A 150 -3.26 4.82 15.84
C LEU A 150 -2.32 5.16 16.99
N LEU A 151 -1.01 5.09 16.78
CA LEU A 151 0.00 5.38 17.80
C LEU A 151 -0.05 6.84 18.28
N ALA A 152 -0.47 7.78 17.42
CA ALA A 152 -0.66 9.18 17.80
C ALA A 152 -1.98 9.44 18.56
N THR A 153 -2.98 8.56 18.45
CA THR A 153 -4.35 8.77 18.96
C THR A 153 -4.76 7.83 20.08
N THR A 154 -4.13 6.66 20.20
CA THR A 154 -4.31 5.73 21.33
C THR A 154 -3.17 5.87 22.30
N ALA A 155 -3.50 6.07 23.59
CA ALA A 155 -2.54 6.06 24.68
C ALA A 155 -2.02 4.62 24.88
N VAL A 156 -1.06 4.21 24.04
CA VAL A 156 -0.31 2.96 24.19
C VAL A 156 0.87 3.25 25.13
N GLU A 157 1.12 2.39 26.12
CA GLU A 157 2.24 2.58 27.06
C GLU A 157 3.57 2.75 26.30
N HIS A 158 4.21 3.90 26.55
CA HIS A 158 5.16 4.58 25.67
C HIS A 158 6.58 3.98 25.62
N GLU A 159 6.88 2.90 26.33
CA GLU A 159 8.29 2.50 26.58
C GLU A 159 8.98 1.91 25.35
N GLN A 160 8.28 1.12 24.53
CA GLN A 160 8.82 0.55 23.29
C GLN A 160 8.80 1.55 22.12
N PHE A 161 7.91 2.52 22.17
CA PHE A 161 7.78 3.56 21.15
C PHE A 161 8.83 4.66 21.30
N ASP A 162 9.23 5.00 22.54
CA ASP A 162 10.30 5.97 22.77
C ASP A 162 11.63 5.47 22.18
N VAL A 163 11.95 4.18 22.36
CA VAL A 163 13.15 3.55 21.77
C VAL A 163 13.13 3.62 20.24
N TYR A 164 11.97 3.41 19.62
CA TYR A 164 11.83 3.42 18.16
C TYR A 164 11.77 4.83 17.56
N ARG A 165 11.10 5.78 18.23
CA ARG A 165 11.11 7.21 17.85
C ARG A 165 12.53 7.77 17.90
N ASP A 166 13.27 7.43 18.95
CA ASP A 166 14.63 7.91 19.13
C ASP A 166 15.54 7.33 18.03
N MET A 167 15.37 6.04 17.67
CA MET A 167 16.04 5.41 16.53
C MET A 167 15.71 6.10 15.18
N LEU A 168 14.44 6.38 14.89
CA LEU A 168 14.03 7.07 13.66
C LEU A 168 14.57 8.51 13.58
N THR A 169 14.57 9.21 14.72
CA THR A 169 15.10 10.58 14.82
C THR A 169 16.61 10.59 14.60
N ASP A 170 17.31 9.56 15.08
CA ASP A 170 18.75 9.42 14.87
C ASP A 170 19.07 9.08 13.40
N MET A 171 18.26 8.24 12.75
CA MET A 171 18.38 7.97 11.31
C MET A 171 18.13 9.23 10.44
N GLU A 172 17.14 10.05 10.79
CA GLU A 172 16.88 11.32 10.10
C GLU A 172 18.05 12.32 10.26
N LYS A 173 18.68 12.37 11.43
CA LYS A 173 19.88 13.21 11.66
C LYS A 173 21.10 12.72 10.90
N GLU A 174 21.32 11.40 10.83
CA GLU A 174 22.41 10.83 10.04
C GLU A 174 22.24 11.03 8.53
N SER A 175 21.00 11.28 8.07
CA SER A 175 20.71 11.58 6.65
C SER A 175 20.86 13.07 6.27
N THR A 176 21.11 13.94 7.25
CA THR A 176 21.22 15.40 7.06
C THR A 176 22.63 15.97 7.25
N ASP A 177 23.62 15.13 7.54
CA ASP A 177 25.06 15.41 7.46
C ASP A 177 25.70 14.78 6.21
#